data_AF-A0A973ZG86-F1
#
_entry.id   AF-A0A973ZG86-F1
#
_cell.length_a   1.000
_cell.length_b   1.000
_cell.length_c   1.000
_cell.angle_alpha   90.00
_cell.angle_beta   90.00
_cell.angle_gamma   90.00
#
_symmetry.space_group_name_H-M   'P 1'
#
loop_
_entity.id
_entity.type
_entity.pdbx_description
1 polymer ?
#
loop_
_entity_poly.entity_id
_entity_poly.type
_entity_poly.pdbx_seq_one_letter_code
_entity_poly.pdbx_strand_id
1 'polypeptide(L)'
;MVAILSLAFARLVKAPARWLLIVVGVAVATLLPMSAAATADATTIKALSHGLAALPPGERTLIVSYPNLALGGTELAEFDRTVDAQFARLTGHPVRAQMLFREMSDTGGGSLFLGAADDLASAVQLTSGRMPTQCTPKLCETLLVGDTPPKLPPDLGVVIVGTAAQTDPLMLSGTFAPDKGVPLLLADGVARASALESLDAFQRQYGWVAALDVDRISADLDGYLEDSLAVAGDLQRFRPGLYLTAPDEVLRREHDRAERSTRRFDLLSGAATALLVGFAALGAIGARRDHRAVAALLRRRGTPARRLLLFTAVTAIVPVLAGTAAGVLIGLSVAGAPALSGTAIPQIALASGLAALLLAVALSWAPDRPWRVVDAVIVAGAVVAVVALARGAVTVGRLDQQTDPLLVTLPVLAVVCGGLLAGRLFPLVAPLGVRAARRLPPATGLPVRLGLSG
;
A
#
# COMPACT_ATOMS: atom_id res chain seq x y z
N MET A 1 0.55 -44.62 25.51
CA MET A 1 0.51 -43.35 24.74
C MET A 1 1.53 -42.36 25.30
N VAL A 2 1.48 -42.10 26.61
CA VAL A 2 2.45 -41.26 27.36
C VAL A 2 3.92 -41.59 27.07
N ALA A 3 4.30 -42.87 27.07
CA ALA A 3 5.69 -43.28 26.82
C ALA A 3 6.24 -42.95 25.41
N ILE A 4 5.37 -42.82 24.41
CA ILE A 4 5.78 -42.46 23.04
C ILE A 4 5.92 -40.95 22.90
N LEU A 5 5.03 -40.21 23.56
CA LEU A 5 5.09 -38.76 23.63
C LEU A 5 6.34 -38.31 24.40
N SER A 6 6.64 -38.94 25.54
CA SER A 6 7.84 -38.63 26.33
C SER A 6 9.12 -38.97 25.56
N LEU A 7 9.15 -40.07 24.79
CA LEU A 7 10.28 -40.41 23.93
C LEU A 7 10.49 -39.39 22.80
N ALA A 8 9.41 -38.98 22.13
CA ALA A 8 9.48 -37.96 21.09
C ALA A 8 10.00 -36.62 21.64
N PHE A 9 9.49 -36.23 22.81
CA PHE A 9 9.90 -35.01 23.49
C PHE A 9 11.36 -35.06 23.98
N ALA A 10 11.77 -36.13 24.65
CA ALA A 10 13.14 -36.31 25.11
C ALA A 10 14.17 -36.24 23.96
N ARG A 11 13.77 -36.66 22.75
CA ARG A 11 14.62 -36.59 21.56
C ARG A 11 14.74 -35.17 21.01
N LEU A 12 13.65 -34.40 21.04
CA LEU A 12 13.70 -32.98 20.69
C LEU A 12 14.70 -32.24 21.59
N VAL A 13 14.72 -32.57 22.88
CA VAL A 13 15.62 -31.96 23.87
C VAL A 13 17.08 -32.41 23.72
N LYS A 14 17.34 -33.70 23.44
CA LYS A 14 18.71 -34.24 23.41
C LYS A 14 19.52 -33.94 22.15
N ALA A 15 18.87 -33.55 21.04
CA ALA A 15 19.54 -33.20 19.79
C ALA A 15 19.05 -31.85 19.25
N PRO A 16 19.23 -30.75 20.03
CA PRO A 16 18.54 -29.50 19.78
C PRO A 16 18.97 -28.88 18.46
N ALA A 17 20.27 -28.92 18.11
CA ALA A 17 20.82 -28.23 16.94
C ALA A 17 20.08 -28.51 15.62
N ARG A 18 19.61 -29.75 15.41
CA ARG A 18 18.90 -30.13 14.18
C ARG A 18 17.47 -29.64 14.14
N TRP A 19 16.79 -29.66 15.28
CA TRP A 19 15.42 -29.14 15.40
C TRP A 19 15.41 -27.62 15.42
N LEU A 20 16.43 -27.00 16.00
CA LEU A 20 16.65 -25.55 16.01
C LEU A 20 16.73 -25.02 14.57
N LEU A 21 17.41 -25.73 13.68
CA LEU A 21 17.49 -25.37 12.26
C LEU A 21 16.09 -25.37 11.61
N ILE A 22 15.27 -26.40 11.85
CA ILE A 22 13.88 -26.47 11.34
C ILE A 22 13.02 -25.34 11.93
N VAL A 23 13.10 -25.12 13.24
CA VAL A 23 12.37 -24.06 13.95
C VAL A 23 12.75 -22.69 13.39
N VAL A 24 14.04 -22.41 13.20
CA VAL A 24 14.53 -21.15 12.63
C VAL A 24 14.07 -20.98 11.18
N GLY A 25 14.13 -22.03 10.36
CA GLY A 25 13.64 -21.99 8.98
C GLY A 25 12.15 -21.65 8.89
N VAL A 26 11.32 -22.30 9.71
CA VAL A 26 9.88 -22.01 9.78
C VAL A 26 9.61 -20.62 10.36
N ALA A 27 10.40 -20.18 11.35
CA ALA A 27 10.27 -18.85 11.95
C ALA A 27 10.58 -17.74 10.95
N VAL A 28 11.73 -17.80 10.26
CA VAL A 28 12.12 -16.83 9.22
C VAL A 28 11.07 -16.76 8.11
N ALA A 29 10.51 -17.90 7.75
CA ALA A 29 9.62 -17.97 6.63
C ALA A 29 8.16 -17.63 6.97
N THR A 30 7.78 -17.65 8.25
CA THR A 30 6.54 -17.03 8.74
C THR A 30 6.71 -15.53 8.99
N LEU A 31 7.93 -15.07 9.31
CA LEU A 31 8.25 -13.65 9.43
C LEU A 31 8.12 -12.90 8.10
N LEU A 32 8.56 -13.49 7.00
CA LEU A 32 8.55 -12.86 5.67
C LEU A 32 7.17 -12.34 5.20
N PRO A 33 6.09 -13.15 5.17
CA PRO A 33 4.77 -12.66 4.77
C PRO A 33 4.21 -11.60 5.72
N MET A 34 4.49 -11.68 7.03
CA MET A 34 4.10 -10.63 7.98
C MET A 34 4.84 -9.32 7.70
N SER A 35 6.14 -9.39 7.43
CA SER A 35 6.92 -8.21 7.06
C SER A 35 6.46 -7.63 5.73
N ALA A 36 6.12 -8.48 4.75
CA ALA A 36 5.62 -8.06 3.45
C ALA A 36 4.26 -7.35 3.57
N ALA A 37 3.32 -7.90 4.34
CA ALA A 37 2.02 -7.29 4.59
C ALA A 37 2.15 -5.94 5.30
N ALA A 38 2.98 -5.86 6.34
CA ALA A 38 3.19 -4.59 7.04
C ALA A 38 3.89 -3.54 6.18
N THR A 39 4.84 -3.95 5.33
CA THR A 39 5.47 -3.03 4.38
C THR A 39 4.51 -2.61 3.27
N ALA A 40 3.62 -3.50 2.83
CA ALA A 40 2.64 -3.22 1.79
C ALA A 40 1.74 -2.05 2.20
N ASP A 41 1.12 -2.10 3.38
CA ASP A 41 0.24 -1.04 3.88
C ASP A 41 0.99 0.29 4.02
N ALA A 42 2.17 0.27 4.65
CA ALA A 42 3.00 1.46 4.80
C ALA A 42 3.43 2.05 3.44
N THR A 43 3.73 1.19 2.46
CA THR A 43 4.09 1.63 1.10
C THR A 43 2.91 2.18 0.33
N THR A 44 1.70 1.62 0.50
CA THR A 44 0.48 2.12 -0.14
C THR A 44 0.17 3.53 0.35
N ILE A 45 0.19 3.76 1.67
CA ILE A 45 -0.03 5.09 2.27
C ILE A 45 1.03 6.08 1.77
N LYS A 46 2.30 5.68 1.77
CA LYS A 46 3.40 6.56 1.33
C LYS A 46 3.36 6.84 -0.16
N ALA A 47 2.99 5.85 -0.98
CA ALA A 47 2.82 6.00 -2.42
C ALA A 47 1.66 6.94 -2.74
N LEU A 48 0.53 6.79 -2.04
CA LEU A 48 -0.63 7.68 -2.16
C LEU A 48 -0.27 9.11 -1.76
N SER A 49 0.34 9.29 -0.57
CA SER A 49 0.80 10.60 -0.10
C SER A 49 1.77 11.26 -1.08
N HIS A 50 2.73 10.51 -1.63
CA HIS A 50 3.67 11.02 -2.61
C HIS A 50 3.02 11.35 -3.96
N GLY A 51 2.10 10.49 -4.42
CA GLY A 51 1.31 10.72 -5.63
C GLY A 51 0.48 11.99 -5.51
N LEU A 52 -0.23 12.17 -4.39
CA LEU A 52 -0.99 13.37 -4.08
C LEU A 52 -0.11 14.61 -3.95
N ALA A 53 1.07 14.49 -3.32
CA ALA A 53 2.00 15.61 -3.21
C ALA A 53 2.51 16.11 -4.58
N ALA A 54 2.58 15.22 -5.58
CA ALA A 54 3.01 15.55 -6.93
C ALA A 54 1.91 16.19 -7.79
N LEU A 55 0.64 16.14 -7.36
CA LEU A 55 -0.46 16.74 -8.10
C LEU A 55 -0.42 18.29 -8.05
N PRO A 56 -0.94 18.96 -9.09
CA PRO A 56 -1.16 20.39 -9.04
C PRO A 56 -2.04 20.79 -7.84
N PRO A 57 -1.86 21.99 -7.25
CA PRO A 57 -2.61 22.40 -6.07
C PRO A 57 -4.14 22.32 -6.20
N GLY A 58 -4.68 22.64 -7.38
CA GLY A 58 -6.12 22.53 -7.65
C GLY A 58 -6.66 21.09 -7.66
N GLU A 59 -5.80 20.08 -7.80
CA GLU A 59 -6.15 18.65 -7.69
C GLU A 59 -5.88 18.11 -6.26
N ARG A 60 -5.42 18.97 -5.34
CA ARG A 60 -5.12 18.65 -3.94
C ARG A 60 -6.06 19.34 -2.95
N THR A 61 -7.13 19.92 -3.47
CA THR A 61 -8.11 20.70 -2.71
C THR A 61 -9.50 20.15 -2.88
N LEU A 62 -10.33 20.40 -1.88
CA LEU A 62 -11.77 20.33 -1.97
C LEU A 62 -12.26 21.74 -2.23
N ILE A 63 -13.02 21.92 -3.31
CA ILE A 63 -13.54 23.23 -3.69
C ILE A 63 -15.05 23.13 -3.85
N VAL A 64 -15.80 23.89 -3.06
CA VAL A 64 -17.21 24.15 -3.33
C VAL A 64 -17.32 25.48 -4.04
N SER A 65 -17.99 25.49 -5.18
CA SER A 65 -18.18 26.71 -5.98
C SER A 65 -19.66 27.04 -6.13
N TYR A 66 -19.97 28.33 -6.10
CA TYR A 66 -21.31 28.87 -6.30
C TYR A 66 -21.24 30.14 -7.15
N PRO A 67 -21.60 30.09 -8.44
CA PRO A 67 -21.68 31.28 -9.27
C PRO A 67 -22.99 32.05 -8.95
N ASN A 68 -22.88 33.33 -8.60
CA ASN A 68 -24.04 34.18 -8.35
C ASN A 68 -23.73 35.67 -8.61
N LEU A 69 -24.74 36.52 -8.72
CA LEU A 69 -24.56 37.97 -8.83
C LEU A 69 -24.10 38.56 -7.50
N ALA A 70 -24.84 38.32 -6.41
CA ALA A 70 -24.49 38.78 -5.07
C ALA A 70 -25.11 37.84 -4.02
N LEU A 71 -24.38 37.61 -2.93
CA LEU A 71 -24.91 36.99 -1.72
C LEU A 71 -25.01 38.07 -0.65
N GLY A 72 -26.18 38.19 -0.01
CA GLY A 72 -26.33 39.07 1.14
C GLY A 72 -25.49 38.56 2.32
N GLY A 73 -25.03 39.43 3.22
CA GLY A 73 -24.13 39.02 4.32
C GLY A 73 -24.71 37.90 5.22
N THR A 74 -26.02 37.91 5.48
CA THR A 74 -26.68 36.84 6.25
C THR A 74 -26.77 35.53 5.48
N GLU A 75 -26.95 35.61 4.16
CA GLU A 75 -26.99 34.45 3.28
C GLU A 75 -25.60 33.83 3.15
N LEU A 76 -24.56 34.65 2.95
CA LEU A 76 -23.17 34.18 2.93
C LEU A 76 -22.81 33.44 4.22
N ALA A 77 -23.18 33.99 5.40
CA ALA A 77 -22.96 33.32 6.68
C ALA A 77 -23.77 32.01 6.87
N GLU A 78 -24.88 31.83 6.14
CA GLU A 78 -25.60 30.55 6.09
C GLU A 78 -24.87 29.54 5.21
N PHE A 79 -24.34 29.98 4.07
CA PHE A 79 -23.50 29.15 3.20
C PHE A 79 -22.24 28.72 3.94
N ASP A 80 -21.50 29.63 4.59
CA ASP A 80 -20.28 29.33 5.34
C ASP A 80 -20.53 28.20 6.34
N ARG A 81 -21.56 28.36 7.21
CA ARG A 81 -21.91 27.34 8.20
C ARG A 81 -22.30 26.00 7.58
N THR A 82 -23.03 26.04 6.47
CA THR A 82 -23.48 24.81 5.80
C THR A 82 -22.32 24.09 5.14
N VAL A 83 -21.44 24.83 4.44
CA VAL A 83 -20.27 24.26 3.78
C VAL A 83 -19.28 23.74 4.81
N ASP A 84 -19.03 24.46 5.90
CA ASP A 84 -18.18 24.00 7.01
C ASP A 84 -18.69 22.68 7.60
N ALA A 85 -20.00 22.58 7.85
CA ALA A 85 -20.60 21.36 8.38
C ALA A 85 -20.45 20.17 7.42
N GLN A 86 -20.56 20.41 6.12
CA GLN A 86 -20.34 19.36 5.11
C GLN A 86 -18.86 19.01 4.96
N PHE A 87 -17.96 19.99 4.98
CA PHE A 87 -16.51 19.78 4.86
C PHE A 87 -15.94 19.01 6.03
N ALA A 88 -16.49 19.16 7.24
CA ALA A 88 -16.07 18.39 8.41
C ALA A 88 -16.17 16.86 8.21
N ARG A 89 -17.03 16.40 7.28
CA ARG A 89 -17.13 14.98 6.89
C ARG A 89 -15.98 14.53 6.00
N LEU A 90 -15.39 15.43 5.22
CA LEU A 90 -14.32 15.12 4.26
C LEU A 90 -12.92 15.47 4.79
N THR A 91 -12.78 16.54 5.58
CA THR A 91 -11.47 17.04 6.01
C THR A 91 -11.52 17.64 7.41
N GLY A 92 -10.43 17.47 8.17
CA GLY A 92 -10.19 18.18 9.42
C GLY A 92 -9.53 19.56 9.25
N HIS A 93 -9.21 19.96 8.02
CA HIS A 93 -8.55 21.23 7.73
C HIS A 93 -9.54 22.41 7.71
N PRO A 94 -9.09 23.62 8.08
CA PRO A 94 -9.95 24.80 8.05
C PRO A 94 -10.40 25.10 6.62
N VAL A 95 -11.66 25.52 6.49
CA VAL A 95 -12.25 25.98 5.24
C VAL A 95 -11.98 27.48 5.11
N ARG A 96 -11.55 27.90 3.91
CA ARG A 96 -11.38 29.31 3.57
C ARG A 96 -12.41 29.71 2.53
N ALA A 97 -13.19 30.75 2.82
CA ALA A 97 -14.03 31.37 1.81
C ALA A 97 -13.16 32.26 0.90
N GLN A 98 -13.46 32.22 -0.40
CA GLN A 98 -12.84 33.03 -1.43
C GLN A 98 -13.89 33.46 -2.44
N MET A 99 -13.60 34.55 -3.15
CA MET A 99 -14.47 35.08 -4.18
C MET A 99 -13.63 35.60 -5.33
N LEU A 100 -14.12 35.42 -6.55
CA LEU A 100 -13.52 35.98 -7.74
C LEU A 100 -14.62 36.63 -8.60
N PHE A 101 -14.42 37.88 -8.98
CA PHE A 101 -15.22 38.52 -10.02
C PHE A 101 -14.83 37.96 -11.38
N ARG A 102 -15.77 37.95 -12.33
CA ARG A 102 -15.41 37.72 -13.73
C ARG A 102 -14.35 38.73 -14.18
N GLU A 103 -13.52 38.33 -15.14
CA GLU A 103 -12.51 39.19 -15.75
C GLU A 103 -13.11 40.54 -16.14
N MET A 104 -12.45 41.62 -15.74
CA MET A 104 -12.86 42.99 -16.02
C MET A 104 -11.82 43.68 -16.88
N SER A 105 -12.26 44.61 -17.73
CA SER A 105 -11.35 45.48 -18.47
C SER A 105 -10.86 46.62 -17.59
N ASP A 106 -9.57 46.92 -17.67
CA ASP A 106 -9.00 48.14 -17.10
C ASP A 106 -9.22 49.34 -18.04
N THR A 107 -8.99 50.56 -17.56
CA THR A 107 -9.16 51.77 -18.38
C THR A 107 -8.09 51.95 -19.46
N GLY A 108 -7.02 51.15 -19.43
CA GLY A 108 -5.93 51.12 -20.40
C GLY A 108 -6.15 50.12 -21.54
N GLY A 109 -7.26 49.38 -21.55
CA GLY A 109 -7.54 48.32 -22.52
C GLY A 109 -6.90 46.96 -22.17
N GLY A 110 -6.31 46.83 -20.99
CA GLY A 110 -5.90 45.56 -20.40
C GLY A 110 -7.05 44.88 -19.66
N SER A 111 -6.76 43.74 -19.03
CA SER A 111 -7.69 43.03 -18.16
C SER A 111 -7.15 42.86 -16.76
N LEU A 112 -8.06 42.63 -15.82
CA LEU A 112 -7.75 42.37 -14.42
C LEU A 112 -8.78 41.46 -13.79
N PHE A 113 -8.35 40.75 -12.75
CA PHE A 113 -9.24 40.06 -11.83
C PHE A 113 -9.31 40.81 -10.51
N LEU A 114 -10.50 40.89 -9.94
CA LEU A 114 -10.69 41.28 -8.54
C LEU A 114 -11.18 40.05 -7.80
N GLY A 115 -10.59 39.79 -6.64
CA GLY A 115 -11.00 38.71 -5.77
C GLY A 115 -10.90 39.11 -4.30
N ALA A 116 -11.36 38.20 -3.46
CA ALA A 116 -11.24 38.32 -2.02
C ALA A 116 -11.01 36.93 -1.43
N ALA A 117 -10.32 36.89 -0.30
CA ALA A 117 -10.15 35.69 0.49
C ALA A 117 -10.25 36.04 1.97
N ASP A 118 -10.86 35.15 2.75
CA ASP A 118 -10.83 35.27 4.20
C ASP A 118 -9.43 34.91 4.73
N ASP A 119 -9.00 35.60 5.79
CA ASP A 119 -7.68 35.45 6.39
C ASP A 119 -6.55 35.60 5.34
N LEU A 120 -6.62 36.67 4.53
CA LEU A 120 -5.71 36.90 3.41
C LEU A 120 -4.24 36.87 3.85
N ALA A 121 -3.95 37.35 5.06
CA ALA A 121 -2.61 37.42 5.61
C ALA A 121 -1.92 36.06 5.78
N SER A 122 -2.66 34.95 5.91
CA SER A 122 -2.07 33.61 5.96
C SER A 122 -1.78 33.02 4.57
N ALA A 123 -2.33 33.61 3.51
CA ALA A 123 -2.22 33.10 2.14
C ALA A 123 -1.22 33.86 1.26
N VAL A 124 -0.79 35.06 1.67
CA VAL A 124 0.10 35.92 0.88
C VAL A 124 1.28 36.43 1.69
N GLN A 125 2.40 36.67 1.00
CA GLN A 125 3.55 37.37 1.56
C GLN A 125 3.65 38.75 0.92
N LEU A 126 3.61 39.79 1.75
CA LEU A 126 3.79 41.17 1.31
C LEU A 126 5.18 41.37 0.71
N THR A 127 5.22 41.94 -0.48
CA THR A 127 6.45 42.35 -1.17
C THR A 127 6.67 43.86 -0.99
N SER A 128 5.60 44.66 -1.02
CA SER A 128 5.67 46.10 -0.76
C SER A 128 4.33 46.64 -0.23
N GLY A 129 4.35 47.83 0.39
CA GLY A 129 3.15 48.48 0.94
C GLY A 129 2.69 47.87 2.26
N ARG A 130 1.37 47.71 2.43
CA ARG A 130 0.75 47.16 3.66
C ARG A 130 -0.40 46.20 3.32
N MET A 131 -0.79 45.39 4.31
CA MET A 131 -2.00 44.55 4.22
C MET A 131 -3.27 45.43 4.14
N PRO A 132 -4.32 45.03 3.40
CA PRO A 132 -5.61 45.71 3.40
C PRO A 132 -6.25 45.67 4.78
N THR A 133 -6.85 46.77 5.18
CA THR A 133 -7.51 46.93 6.48
C THR A 133 -8.94 47.41 6.36
N GLN A 134 -9.24 48.16 5.29
CA GLN A 134 -10.55 48.76 5.06
C GLN A 134 -11.21 48.20 3.80
N CYS A 135 -12.41 47.67 3.97
CA CYS A 135 -13.31 47.38 2.86
C CYS A 135 -14.74 47.73 3.29
N THR A 136 -15.29 48.73 2.62
CA THR A 136 -16.60 49.34 2.84
C THR A 136 -17.37 49.30 1.52
N PRO A 137 -18.69 49.58 1.54
CA PRO A 137 -19.48 49.55 0.31
C PRO A 137 -19.01 50.51 -0.81
N LYS A 138 -18.18 51.52 -0.50
CA LYS A 138 -17.69 52.51 -1.48
C LYS A 138 -16.18 52.49 -1.71
N LEU A 139 -15.44 51.80 -0.85
CA LEU A 139 -13.98 51.79 -0.86
C LEU A 139 -13.47 50.47 -0.33
N CYS A 140 -12.65 49.77 -1.11
CA CYS A 140 -11.98 48.55 -0.73
C CYS A 140 -10.47 48.63 -1.02
N GLU A 141 -9.68 48.46 0.02
CA GLU A 141 -8.23 48.29 -0.09
C GLU A 141 -7.90 46.89 -0.63
N THR A 142 -6.96 46.80 -1.57
CA THR A 142 -6.54 45.54 -2.19
C THR A 142 -5.03 45.41 -2.30
N LEU A 143 -4.56 44.18 -2.39
CA LEU A 143 -3.19 43.84 -2.76
C LEU A 143 -3.13 43.49 -4.25
N LEU A 144 -2.10 43.98 -4.92
CA LEU A 144 -1.76 43.50 -6.25
C LEU A 144 -0.93 42.22 -6.15
N VAL A 145 -1.41 41.16 -6.79
CA VAL A 145 -0.67 39.93 -7.07
C VAL A 145 -0.37 39.90 -8.57
N GLY A 146 0.91 39.99 -8.91
CA GLY A 146 1.40 40.14 -10.28
C GLY A 146 2.34 41.35 -10.42
N ASP A 147 2.91 41.51 -11.61
CA ASP A 147 4.01 42.46 -11.83
C ASP A 147 3.54 43.85 -12.28
N THR A 148 2.40 43.92 -13.00
CA THR A 148 1.93 45.16 -13.63
C THR A 148 0.65 45.65 -12.97
N PRO A 149 0.64 46.82 -12.31
CA PRO A 149 -0.58 47.38 -11.74
C PRO A 149 -1.56 47.78 -12.85
N PRO A 150 -2.85 47.40 -12.76
CA PRO A 150 -3.86 47.80 -13.73
C PRO A 150 -4.24 49.26 -13.57
N LYS A 151 -4.78 49.89 -14.63
CA LYS A 151 -5.32 51.25 -14.55
C LYS A 151 -6.79 51.22 -14.12
N LEU A 152 -7.03 51.48 -12.84
CA LEU A 152 -8.36 51.41 -12.23
C LEU A 152 -9.15 52.72 -12.44
N PRO A 153 -10.44 52.64 -12.78
CA PRO A 153 -11.30 53.81 -12.80
C PRO A 153 -11.64 54.24 -11.35
N PRO A 154 -11.66 55.54 -11.03
CA PRO A 154 -11.78 56.02 -9.65
C PRO A 154 -13.14 55.71 -9.01
N ASP A 155 -14.18 55.55 -9.82
CA ASP A 155 -15.54 55.13 -9.43
C ASP A 155 -15.65 53.64 -9.08
N LEU A 156 -14.62 52.83 -9.38
CA LEU A 156 -14.59 51.42 -8.96
C LEU A 156 -14.51 51.27 -7.44
N GLY A 157 -14.00 52.28 -6.72
CA GLY A 157 -13.84 52.20 -5.27
C GLY A 157 -12.79 51.18 -4.83
N VAL A 158 -11.82 50.83 -5.68
CA VAL A 158 -10.73 49.89 -5.36
C VAL A 158 -9.41 50.65 -5.27
N VAL A 159 -8.65 50.43 -4.19
CA VAL A 159 -7.36 51.08 -3.98
C VAL A 159 -6.28 50.04 -3.69
N ILE A 160 -5.24 50.05 -4.51
CA ILE A 160 -4.08 49.17 -4.32
C ILE A 160 -3.20 49.75 -3.20
N VAL A 161 -3.09 49.04 -2.08
CA VAL A 161 -2.32 49.48 -0.89
C VAL A 161 -0.97 48.79 -0.72
N GLY A 162 -0.71 47.77 -1.52
CA GLY A 162 0.53 47.01 -1.52
C GLY A 162 0.60 45.99 -2.64
N THR A 163 1.74 45.33 -2.75
CA THR A 163 1.97 44.20 -3.64
C THR A 163 2.33 42.97 -2.81
N ALA A 164 1.88 41.80 -3.24
CA ALA A 164 2.14 40.55 -2.54
C ALA A 164 2.37 39.39 -3.52
N ALA A 165 3.16 38.43 -3.05
CA ALA A 165 3.27 37.12 -3.67
C ALA A 165 2.30 36.15 -2.99
N GLN A 166 1.60 35.33 -3.79
CA GLN A 166 0.81 34.23 -3.26
C GLN A 166 1.76 33.17 -2.66
N THR A 167 1.49 32.74 -1.43
CA THR A 167 2.28 31.71 -0.72
C THR A 167 1.49 30.45 -0.45
N ASP A 168 0.19 30.57 -0.24
CA ASP A 168 -0.70 29.42 -0.10
C ASP A 168 -1.16 28.97 -1.51
N PRO A 169 -0.77 27.76 -1.95
CA PRO A 169 -1.12 27.25 -3.26
C PRO A 169 -2.59 26.85 -3.39
N LEU A 170 -3.35 26.81 -2.29
CA LEU A 170 -4.78 26.46 -2.29
C LEU A 170 -5.67 27.66 -2.60
N MET A 171 -5.22 28.88 -2.26
CA MET A 171 -5.96 30.11 -2.53
C MET A 171 -6.13 30.31 -4.03
N LEU A 172 -7.37 30.54 -4.48
CA LEU A 172 -7.70 30.74 -5.90
C LEU A 172 -7.09 29.67 -6.82
N SER A 173 -7.19 28.40 -6.41
CA SER A 173 -6.71 27.25 -7.18
C SER A 173 -7.82 26.62 -8.02
N GLY A 174 -7.44 25.77 -8.98
CA GLY A 174 -8.39 25.00 -9.80
C GLY A 174 -9.34 25.90 -10.60
N THR A 175 -10.64 25.76 -10.38
CA THR A 175 -11.70 26.54 -11.04
C THR A 175 -11.76 28.02 -10.63
N PHE A 176 -10.92 28.43 -9.68
CA PHE A 176 -10.75 29.83 -9.25
C PHE A 176 -9.40 30.43 -9.69
N ALA A 177 -8.59 29.69 -10.44
CA ALA A 177 -7.30 30.19 -10.90
C ALA A 177 -7.49 31.32 -11.92
N PRO A 178 -6.98 32.54 -11.66
CA PRO A 178 -7.00 33.61 -12.66
C PRO A 178 -6.07 33.25 -13.82
N ASP A 179 -6.32 33.86 -14.98
CA ASP A 179 -5.49 33.66 -16.16
C ASP A 179 -4.05 34.14 -15.92
N LYS A 180 -3.10 33.35 -16.41
CA LYS A 180 -1.67 33.63 -16.21
C LYS A 180 -1.29 34.96 -16.84
N GLY A 181 -0.65 35.82 -16.05
CA GLY A 181 -0.16 37.13 -16.51
C GLY A 181 -1.21 38.25 -16.47
N VAL A 182 -2.45 37.94 -16.05
CA VAL A 182 -3.46 38.97 -15.79
C VAL A 182 -3.31 39.43 -14.32
N PRO A 183 -3.24 40.74 -14.04
CA PRO A 183 -3.11 41.23 -12.67
C PRO A 183 -4.34 40.86 -11.83
N LEU A 184 -4.07 40.36 -10.62
CA LEU A 184 -5.07 39.99 -9.64
C LEU A 184 -5.04 40.97 -8.47
N LEU A 185 -6.19 41.58 -8.16
CA LEU A 185 -6.39 42.42 -6.98
C LEU A 185 -7.10 41.62 -5.90
N LEU A 186 -6.52 41.56 -4.70
CA LEU A 186 -7.06 40.78 -3.57
C LEU A 186 -7.48 41.67 -2.41
N ALA A 187 -8.76 41.61 -2.06
CA ALA A 187 -9.28 42.18 -0.83
C ALA A 187 -9.22 41.17 0.33
N ASP A 188 -9.13 41.67 1.55
CA ASP A 188 -9.22 40.86 2.78
C ASP A 188 -10.68 40.73 3.22
N GLY A 189 -11.21 39.50 3.20
CA GLY A 189 -12.56 39.16 3.64
C GLY A 189 -13.61 39.18 2.53
N VAL A 190 -14.20 38.02 2.24
CA VAL A 190 -15.20 37.84 1.17
C VAL A 190 -16.46 38.66 1.43
N ALA A 191 -17.00 38.60 2.64
CA ALA A 191 -18.25 39.28 3.00
C ALA A 191 -18.17 40.81 2.86
N ARG A 192 -16.99 41.39 3.13
CA ARG A 192 -16.78 42.85 3.00
C ARG A 192 -16.57 43.24 1.53
N ALA A 193 -15.79 42.45 0.79
CA ALA A 193 -15.53 42.71 -0.63
C ALA A 193 -16.76 42.50 -1.51
N SER A 194 -17.65 41.56 -1.16
CA SER A 194 -18.89 41.33 -1.90
C SER A 194 -19.88 42.50 -1.78
N ALA A 195 -19.74 43.34 -0.75
CA ALA A 195 -20.62 44.48 -0.48
C ALA A 195 -20.23 45.78 -1.23
N LEU A 196 -19.22 45.73 -2.11
CA LEU A 196 -18.79 46.90 -2.88
C LEU A 196 -19.84 47.29 -3.94
N GLU A 197 -20.49 48.44 -3.74
CA GLU A 197 -21.65 48.93 -4.50
C GLU A 197 -21.35 49.08 -6.01
N SER A 198 -20.14 49.52 -6.35
CA SER A 198 -19.70 49.70 -7.75
C SER A 198 -19.72 48.40 -8.54
N LEU A 199 -19.73 47.25 -7.86
CA LEU A 199 -19.66 45.92 -8.45
C LEU A 199 -20.93 45.09 -8.27
N ASP A 200 -22.02 45.66 -7.75
CA ASP A 200 -23.25 44.92 -7.45
C ASP A 200 -23.84 44.17 -8.65
N ALA A 201 -23.73 44.74 -9.85
CA ALA A 201 -24.21 44.13 -11.08
C ALA A 201 -23.23 43.11 -11.70
N PHE A 202 -22.03 42.97 -11.16
CA PHE A 202 -21.02 42.07 -11.70
C PHE A 202 -21.19 40.67 -11.14
N GLN A 203 -21.12 39.68 -12.04
CA GLN A 203 -21.17 38.28 -11.64
C GLN A 203 -19.90 37.91 -10.85
N ARG A 204 -20.12 37.18 -9.76
CA ARG A 204 -19.09 36.71 -8.84
C ARG A 204 -19.15 35.18 -8.76
N GLN A 205 -18.02 34.57 -8.54
CA GLN A 205 -17.91 33.17 -8.17
C GLN A 205 -17.50 33.11 -6.70
N TYR A 206 -18.34 32.52 -5.86
CA TYR A 206 -18.03 32.26 -4.45
C TYR A 206 -17.46 30.86 -4.33
N GLY A 207 -16.43 30.70 -3.50
CA GLY A 207 -15.70 29.46 -3.32
C GLY A 207 -15.41 29.19 -1.86
N TRP A 208 -15.46 27.93 -1.47
CA TRP A 208 -14.96 27.44 -0.19
C TRP A 208 -13.92 26.38 -0.47
N VAL A 209 -12.71 26.61 0.00
CA VAL A 209 -11.57 25.73 -0.26
C VAL A 209 -11.01 25.16 1.03
N ALA A 210 -10.69 23.88 1.01
CA ALA A 210 -9.95 23.23 2.08
C ALA A 210 -8.94 22.23 1.50
N ALA A 211 -7.90 21.95 2.26
CA ALA A 211 -6.95 20.90 1.92
C ALA A 211 -7.59 19.51 2.07
N LEU A 212 -7.18 18.57 1.22
CA LEU A 212 -7.51 17.16 1.40
C LEU A 212 -6.85 16.61 2.67
N ASP A 213 -7.61 15.83 3.44
CA ASP A 213 -7.12 15.11 4.61
C ASP A 213 -6.61 13.73 4.17
N VAL A 214 -5.30 13.66 3.86
CA VAL A 214 -4.67 12.44 3.34
C VAL A 214 -4.74 11.30 4.35
N ASP A 215 -4.69 11.59 5.64
CA ASP A 215 -4.73 10.58 6.68
C ASP A 215 -6.11 9.91 6.70
N ARG A 216 -7.19 10.71 6.63
CA ARG A 216 -8.56 10.19 6.52
C ARG A 216 -8.77 9.35 5.26
N ILE A 217 -8.34 9.85 4.10
CA ILE A 217 -8.43 9.13 2.82
C ILE A 217 -7.70 7.79 2.88
N SER A 218 -6.51 7.78 3.50
CA SER A 218 -5.68 6.58 3.58
C SER A 218 -6.25 5.51 4.52
N ALA A 219 -7.07 5.91 5.49
CA ALA A 219 -7.70 5.00 6.44
C ALA A 219 -8.90 4.26 5.84
N ASP A 220 -9.72 4.96 5.04
CA ASP A 220 -10.91 4.40 4.39
C ASP A 220 -11.25 5.19 3.11
N LEU A 221 -10.66 4.78 1.98
CA LEU A 221 -10.90 5.44 0.69
C LEU A 221 -12.35 5.26 0.23
N ASP A 222 -12.90 4.06 0.34
CA ASP A 222 -14.25 3.77 -0.14
C ASP A 222 -15.30 4.57 0.64
N GLY A 223 -15.20 4.57 1.97
CA GLY A 223 -16.04 5.41 2.83
C GLY A 223 -15.88 6.91 2.53
N TYR A 224 -14.65 7.37 2.28
CA TYR A 224 -14.40 8.76 1.88
C TYR A 224 -15.09 9.12 0.56
N LEU A 225 -15.05 8.25 -0.45
CA LEU A 225 -15.69 8.50 -1.75
C LEU A 225 -17.23 8.47 -1.65
N GLU A 226 -17.78 7.59 -0.81
CA GLU A 226 -19.21 7.60 -0.49
C GLU A 226 -19.63 8.89 0.21
N ASP A 227 -18.83 9.36 1.16
CA ASP A 227 -19.06 10.65 1.84
C ASP A 227 -18.95 11.84 0.87
N SER A 228 -17.96 11.85 -0.04
CA SER A 228 -17.81 12.89 -1.07
C SER A 228 -19.06 13.00 -1.95
N LEU A 229 -19.58 11.86 -2.43
CA LEU A 229 -20.80 11.80 -3.23
C LEU A 229 -22.03 12.27 -2.44
N ALA A 230 -22.14 11.86 -1.17
CA ALA A 230 -23.23 12.28 -0.29
C ALA A 230 -23.18 13.79 -0.02
N VAL A 231 -22.01 14.35 0.27
CA VAL A 231 -21.80 15.79 0.47
C VAL A 231 -22.16 16.57 -0.80
N ALA A 232 -21.73 16.11 -1.98
CA ALA A 232 -22.11 16.75 -3.24
C ALA A 232 -23.64 16.79 -3.43
N GLY A 233 -24.33 15.69 -3.10
CA GLY A 233 -25.79 15.60 -3.12
C GLY A 233 -26.47 16.51 -2.07
N ASP A 234 -25.92 16.60 -0.87
CA ASP A 234 -26.42 17.46 0.21
C ASP A 234 -26.31 18.95 -0.14
N LEU A 235 -25.16 19.37 -0.70
CA LEU A 235 -24.94 20.75 -1.14
C LEU A 235 -25.90 21.15 -2.27
N GLN A 236 -26.13 20.27 -3.25
CA GLN A 236 -27.10 20.50 -4.32
C GLN A 236 -28.54 20.58 -3.80
N ARG A 237 -28.90 19.76 -2.80
CA ARG A 237 -30.21 19.81 -2.15
C ARG A 237 -30.41 21.07 -1.33
N PHE A 238 -29.38 21.54 -0.63
CA PHE A 238 -29.42 22.79 0.12
C PHE A 238 -29.68 23.97 -0.82
N ARG A 239 -28.85 24.13 -1.85
CA ARG A 239 -28.98 25.23 -2.81
C ARG A 239 -28.53 24.78 -4.21
N PRO A 240 -29.45 24.75 -5.20
CA PRO A 240 -29.10 24.41 -6.58
C PRO A 240 -28.01 25.33 -7.11
N GLY A 241 -26.99 24.73 -7.75
CA GLY A 241 -25.85 25.46 -8.29
C GLY A 241 -24.61 25.49 -7.40
N LEU A 242 -24.64 24.95 -6.17
CA LEU A 242 -23.39 24.61 -5.48
C LEU A 242 -22.81 23.33 -6.06
N TYR A 243 -21.54 23.39 -6.44
CA TYR A 243 -20.83 22.24 -6.96
C TYR A 243 -19.59 21.97 -6.13
N LEU A 244 -19.54 20.76 -5.55
CA LEU A 244 -18.31 20.20 -4.99
C LEU A 244 -17.43 19.70 -6.14
N THR A 245 -16.22 20.24 -6.21
CA THR A 245 -15.12 19.74 -7.02
C THR A 245 -14.16 19.02 -6.06
N ALA A 246 -14.16 17.70 -6.13
CA ALA A 246 -13.27 16.83 -5.38
C ALA A 246 -12.48 15.94 -6.37
N PRO A 247 -11.21 15.62 -6.08
CA PRO A 247 -10.35 14.86 -6.99
C PRO A 247 -10.61 13.35 -6.91
N ASP A 248 -11.87 12.93 -6.82
CA ASP A 248 -12.28 11.54 -6.55
C ASP A 248 -11.74 10.56 -7.58
N GLU A 249 -11.77 10.91 -8.87
CA GLU A 249 -11.20 10.06 -9.94
C GLU A 249 -9.67 10.05 -9.95
N VAL A 250 -9.02 11.09 -9.42
CA VAL A 250 -7.56 11.08 -9.23
C VAL A 250 -7.21 10.16 -8.07
N LEU A 251 -7.97 10.25 -6.96
CA LEU A 251 -7.81 9.40 -5.79
C LEU A 251 -7.98 7.91 -6.13
N ARG A 252 -9.03 7.54 -6.87
CA ARG A 252 -9.22 6.16 -7.35
C ARG A 252 -8.05 5.69 -8.21
N ARG A 253 -7.63 6.49 -9.20
CA ARG A 253 -6.53 6.11 -10.10
C ARG A 253 -5.20 5.93 -9.37
N GLU A 254 -4.87 6.79 -8.41
CA GLU A 254 -3.64 6.66 -7.64
C GLU A 254 -3.71 5.50 -6.64
N HIS A 255 -4.88 5.22 -6.07
CA HIS A 255 -5.09 4.02 -5.26
C HIS A 255 -4.92 2.74 -6.08
N ASP A 256 -5.56 2.62 -7.25
CA ASP A 256 -5.41 1.48 -8.16
C ASP A 256 -3.96 1.29 -8.62
N ARG A 257 -3.23 2.40 -8.78
CA ARG A 257 -1.80 2.36 -9.10
C ARG A 257 -0.98 1.85 -7.93
N ALA A 258 -1.27 2.31 -6.71
CA ALA A 258 -0.63 1.84 -5.49
C ALA A 258 -0.89 0.35 -5.29
N GLU A 259 -2.14 -0.12 -5.36
CA GLU A 259 -2.48 -1.54 -5.27
C GLU A 259 -1.72 -2.40 -6.30
N ARG A 260 -1.68 -1.98 -7.57
CA ARG A 260 -0.93 -2.70 -8.61
C ARG A 260 0.57 -2.76 -8.33
N SER A 261 1.14 -1.72 -7.72
CA SER A 261 2.51 -1.75 -7.23
C SER A 261 2.67 -2.75 -6.08
N THR A 262 1.73 -2.77 -5.15
CA THR A 262 1.72 -3.66 -3.99
C THR A 262 1.61 -5.12 -4.39
N ARG A 263 0.84 -5.45 -5.44
CA ARG A 263 0.76 -6.82 -6.01
C ARG A 263 2.11 -7.37 -6.50
N ARG A 264 3.12 -6.53 -6.74
CA ARG A 264 4.50 -7.02 -7.02
C ARG A 264 5.14 -7.64 -5.78
N PHE A 265 4.77 -7.20 -4.58
CA PHE A 265 5.22 -7.82 -3.33
C PHE A 265 4.57 -9.20 -3.10
N ASP A 266 3.42 -9.49 -3.71
CA ASP A 266 2.86 -10.86 -3.69
C ASP A 266 3.75 -11.87 -4.43
N LEU A 267 4.47 -11.44 -5.47
CA LEU A 267 5.47 -12.30 -6.11
C LEU A 267 6.62 -12.60 -5.14
N LEU A 268 6.99 -11.64 -4.29
CA LEU A 268 8.01 -11.82 -3.25
C LEU A 268 7.51 -12.77 -2.15
N SER A 269 6.23 -12.69 -1.76
CA SER A 269 5.63 -13.61 -0.79
C SER A 269 5.55 -15.05 -1.32
N GLY A 270 5.26 -15.21 -2.63
CA GLY A 270 5.35 -16.50 -3.33
C GLY A 270 6.77 -17.09 -3.30
N ALA A 271 7.79 -16.28 -3.57
CA ALA A 271 9.20 -16.71 -3.49
C ALA A 271 9.62 -17.07 -2.05
N ALA A 272 9.19 -16.31 -1.05
CA ALA A 272 9.42 -16.61 0.36
C ALA A 272 8.79 -17.95 0.79
N THR A 273 7.55 -18.21 0.35
CA THR A 273 6.86 -19.49 0.58
C THR A 273 7.62 -20.64 -0.07
N ALA A 274 8.12 -20.43 -1.28
CA ALA A 274 8.88 -21.43 -2.01
C ALA A 274 10.21 -21.78 -1.27
N LEU A 275 10.91 -20.76 -0.77
CA LEU A 275 12.10 -20.93 0.08
C LEU A 275 11.80 -21.68 1.38
N LEU A 276 10.66 -21.37 2.04
CA LEU A 276 10.18 -22.09 3.23
C LEU A 276 10.10 -23.59 2.96
N VAL A 277 9.40 -23.94 1.88
CA VAL A 277 9.16 -25.34 1.53
C VAL A 277 10.46 -26.04 1.15
N GLY A 278 11.34 -25.37 0.40
CA GLY A 278 12.67 -25.89 0.07
C GLY A 278 13.49 -26.19 1.33
N PHE A 279 13.50 -25.28 2.30
CA PHE A 279 14.22 -25.45 3.55
C PHE A 279 13.62 -26.56 4.42
N ALA A 280 12.29 -26.64 4.51
CA ALA A 280 11.59 -27.72 5.21
C ALA A 280 11.91 -29.10 4.61
N ALA A 281 11.98 -29.20 3.28
CA ALA A 281 12.36 -30.42 2.59
C ALA A 281 13.81 -30.82 2.89
N LEU A 282 14.76 -29.88 2.89
CA LEU A 282 16.16 -30.14 3.25
C LEU A 282 16.30 -30.60 4.71
N GLY A 283 15.61 -29.93 5.63
CA GLY A 283 15.54 -30.34 7.04
C GLY A 283 14.97 -31.74 7.22
N ALA A 284 13.92 -32.08 6.47
CA ALA A 284 13.33 -33.42 6.46
C ALA A 284 14.31 -34.50 5.98
N ILE A 285 15.08 -34.22 4.92
CA ILE A 285 16.10 -35.13 4.39
C ILE A 285 17.19 -35.41 5.43
N GLY A 286 17.66 -34.36 6.12
CA GLY A 286 18.64 -34.48 7.20
C GLY A 286 18.13 -35.28 8.40
N ALA A 287 16.86 -35.12 8.76
CA ALA A 287 16.23 -35.84 9.88
C ALA A 287 15.86 -37.31 9.56
N ARG A 288 15.81 -37.68 8.27
CA ARG A 288 15.25 -38.95 7.79
C ARG A 288 16.01 -40.18 8.27
N ARG A 289 17.35 -40.16 8.24
CA ARG A 289 18.19 -41.33 8.57
C ARG A 289 17.95 -41.79 10.00
N ASP A 290 18.00 -40.86 10.95
CA ASP A 290 17.82 -41.17 12.37
C ASP A 290 16.37 -41.53 12.70
N HIS A 291 15.40 -40.86 12.07
CA HIS A 291 13.98 -41.19 12.26
C HIS A 291 13.69 -42.64 11.86
N ARG A 292 14.29 -43.11 10.75
CA ARG A 292 14.17 -44.49 10.30
C ARG A 292 14.82 -45.48 11.25
N ALA A 293 16.00 -45.18 11.78
CA ALA A 293 16.66 -46.03 12.75
C ALA A 293 15.78 -46.26 13.99
N VAL A 294 15.17 -45.19 14.51
CA VAL A 294 14.27 -45.27 15.67
C VAL A 294 12.96 -45.98 15.31
N ALA A 295 12.35 -45.66 14.16
CA ALA A 295 11.13 -46.33 13.72
C ALA A 295 11.35 -47.83 13.50
N ALA A 296 12.50 -48.24 12.97
CA ALA A 296 12.86 -49.65 12.80
C ALA A 296 13.04 -50.36 14.15
N LEU A 297 13.70 -49.71 15.12
CA LEU A 297 13.82 -50.26 16.49
C LEU A 297 12.46 -50.41 17.17
N LEU A 298 11.57 -49.42 17.06
CA LEU A 298 10.22 -49.48 17.61
C LEU A 298 9.37 -50.58 16.95
N ARG A 299 9.49 -50.76 15.63
CA ARG A 299 8.84 -51.86 14.90
C ARG A 299 9.36 -53.22 15.36
N ARG A 300 10.68 -53.38 15.50
CA ARG A 300 11.30 -54.62 16.01
C ARG A 300 10.85 -54.96 17.43
N ARG A 301 10.52 -53.95 18.24
CA ARG A 301 9.92 -54.12 19.59
C ARG A 301 8.39 -54.28 19.58
N GLY A 302 7.78 -54.54 18.43
CA GLY A 302 6.34 -54.83 18.32
C GLY A 302 5.42 -53.60 18.43
N THR A 303 5.93 -52.39 18.18
CA THR A 303 5.09 -51.19 18.24
C THR A 303 4.09 -51.16 17.08
N PRO A 304 2.77 -51.02 17.32
CA PRO A 304 1.75 -51.00 16.27
C PRO A 304 1.85 -49.75 15.38
N ALA A 305 1.41 -49.88 14.13
CA ALA A 305 1.50 -48.83 13.09
C ALA A 305 0.89 -47.48 13.52
N ARG A 306 -0.26 -47.49 14.24
CA ARG A 306 -0.91 -46.26 14.74
C ARG A 306 -0.02 -45.48 15.72
N ARG A 307 0.75 -46.17 16.56
CA ARG A 307 1.67 -45.56 17.53
C ARG A 307 2.90 -44.97 16.84
N LEU A 308 3.36 -45.59 15.76
CA LEU A 308 4.43 -45.07 14.89
C LEU A 308 3.98 -43.84 14.09
N LEU A 309 2.71 -43.82 13.64
CA LEU A 309 2.12 -42.67 12.96
C LEU A 309 2.00 -41.48 13.91
N LEU A 310 1.53 -41.71 15.15
CA LEU A 310 1.50 -40.68 16.19
C LEU A 310 2.90 -40.14 16.51
N PHE A 311 3.91 -41.02 16.64
CA PHE A 311 5.29 -40.61 16.83
C PHE A 311 5.78 -39.70 15.71
N THR A 312 5.53 -40.07 14.46
CA THR A 312 5.94 -39.30 13.27
C THR A 312 5.22 -37.94 13.21
N ALA A 313 3.92 -37.93 13.50
CA ALA A 313 3.12 -36.71 13.54
C ALA A 313 3.67 -35.74 14.59
N VAL A 314 3.94 -36.18 15.81
CA VAL A 314 4.48 -35.33 16.88
C VAL A 314 5.87 -34.80 16.53
N THR A 315 6.76 -35.63 15.98
CA THR A 315 8.10 -35.19 15.56
C THR A 315 8.08 -34.19 14.40
N ALA A 316 7.02 -34.17 13.58
CA ALA A 316 6.86 -33.22 12.50
C ALA A 316 6.13 -31.93 12.95
N ILE A 317 5.07 -32.07 13.73
CA ILE A 317 4.19 -30.95 14.12
C ILE A 317 4.87 -30.03 15.14
N VAL A 318 5.52 -30.58 16.17
CA VAL A 318 6.06 -29.78 17.27
C VAL A 318 7.10 -28.73 16.81
N PRO A 319 8.11 -29.07 15.99
CA PRO A 319 9.07 -28.08 15.49
C PRO A 319 8.44 -27.02 14.59
N VAL A 320 7.44 -27.41 13.77
CA VAL A 320 6.73 -26.46 12.90
C VAL A 320 5.92 -25.48 13.73
N LEU A 321 5.14 -25.96 14.70
CA LEU A 321 4.37 -25.09 15.61
C LEU A 321 5.30 -24.15 16.40
N ALA A 322 6.42 -24.66 16.91
CA ALA A 322 7.40 -23.85 17.63
C ALA A 322 8.03 -22.77 16.72
N GLY A 323 8.37 -23.12 15.48
CA GLY A 323 8.87 -22.17 14.48
C GLY A 323 7.83 -21.12 14.10
N THR A 324 6.59 -21.53 13.85
CA THR A 324 5.49 -20.60 13.53
C THR A 324 5.21 -19.65 14.69
N ALA A 325 5.16 -20.15 15.94
CA ALA A 325 4.98 -19.31 17.11
C ALA A 325 6.13 -18.30 17.27
N ALA A 326 7.38 -18.74 17.09
CA ALA A 326 8.54 -17.86 17.15
C ALA A 326 8.52 -16.80 16.04
N GLY A 327 8.20 -17.17 14.81
CA GLY A 327 8.11 -16.23 13.69
C GLY A 327 6.98 -15.22 13.84
N VAL A 328 5.81 -15.63 14.36
CA VAL A 328 4.70 -14.71 14.67
C VAL A 328 5.09 -13.74 15.78
N LEU A 329 5.73 -14.21 16.85
CA LEU A 329 6.19 -13.34 17.94
C LEU A 329 7.22 -12.31 17.46
N ILE A 330 8.20 -12.74 16.67
CA ILE A 330 9.20 -11.84 16.08
C ILE A 330 8.51 -10.87 15.10
N GLY A 331 7.61 -11.36 14.25
CA GLY A 331 6.85 -10.54 13.30
C GLY A 331 6.04 -9.45 14.00
N LEU A 332 5.30 -9.79 15.05
CA LEU A 332 4.56 -8.83 15.86
C LEU A 332 5.47 -7.79 16.53
N SER A 333 6.67 -8.18 16.96
CA SER A 333 7.62 -7.24 17.59
C SER A 333 8.22 -6.24 16.61
N VAL A 334 8.35 -6.60 15.33
CA VAL A 334 8.95 -5.76 14.28
C VAL A 334 7.89 -4.95 13.53
N ALA A 335 6.75 -5.57 13.22
CA ALA A 335 5.72 -5.01 12.36
C ALA A 335 4.48 -4.50 13.12
N GLY A 336 4.35 -4.85 14.41
CA GLY A 336 3.20 -4.49 15.24
C GLY A 336 1.97 -5.38 15.03
N ALA A 337 0.93 -5.14 15.85
CA ALA A 337 -0.36 -5.83 15.78
C ALA A 337 -1.12 -5.74 14.43
N PRO A 338 -1.07 -4.64 13.64
CA PRO A 338 -1.80 -4.58 12.38
C PRO A 338 -1.30 -5.60 11.32
N ALA A 339 -0.11 -6.19 11.52
CA ALA A 339 0.42 -7.25 10.65
C ALA A 339 -0.36 -8.58 10.68
N LEU A 340 -1.33 -8.73 11.59
CA LEU A 340 -2.26 -9.87 11.65
C LEU A 340 -3.58 -9.62 10.88
N SER A 341 -3.63 -8.60 10.02
CA SER A 341 -4.80 -8.29 9.19
C SER A 341 -5.23 -9.49 8.30
N GLY A 342 -6.49 -9.48 7.87
CA GLY A 342 -7.32 -10.66 7.59
C GLY A 342 -6.77 -11.73 6.62
N THR A 343 -5.80 -11.40 5.77
CA THR A 343 -5.17 -12.34 4.83
C THR A 343 -3.93 -13.05 5.38
N ALA A 344 -3.25 -12.48 6.39
CA ALA A 344 -2.01 -13.03 6.94
C ALA A 344 -2.26 -14.32 7.74
N ILE A 345 -3.32 -14.36 8.56
CA ILE A 345 -3.68 -15.53 9.39
C ILE A 345 -3.94 -16.79 8.55
N PRO A 346 -4.84 -16.77 7.54
CA PRO A 346 -5.09 -17.96 6.72
C PRO A 346 -3.84 -18.37 5.92
N GLN A 347 -3.00 -17.43 5.47
CA GLN A 347 -1.75 -17.74 4.78
C GLN A 347 -0.73 -18.43 5.71
N ILE A 348 -0.54 -17.93 6.93
CA ILE A 348 0.35 -18.53 7.94
C ILE A 348 -0.15 -19.93 8.32
N ALA A 349 -1.47 -20.10 8.52
CA ALA A 349 -2.08 -21.39 8.81
C ALA A 349 -1.90 -22.39 7.65
N LEU A 350 -2.12 -21.95 6.42
CA LEU A 350 -1.92 -22.79 5.23
C LEU A 350 -0.46 -23.19 5.06
N ALA A 351 0.48 -22.24 5.18
CA ALA A 351 1.90 -22.48 5.02
C ALA A 351 2.46 -23.41 6.10
N SER A 352 2.08 -23.20 7.37
CA SER A 352 2.47 -24.07 8.48
C SER A 352 1.86 -25.47 8.36
N GLY A 353 0.58 -25.57 7.97
CA GLY A 353 -0.08 -26.84 7.68
C GLY A 353 0.60 -27.63 6.55
N LEU A 354 0.96 -26.95 5.45
CA LEU A 354 1.66 -27.55 4.32
C LEU A 354 3.07 -28.02 4.73
N ALA A 355 3.81 -27.21 5.49
CA ALA A 355 5.15 -27.56 5.98
C ALA A 355 5.10 -28.80 6.89
N ALA A 356 4.15 -28.85 7.82
CA ALA A 356 3.95 -29.99 8.72
C ALA A 356 3.58 -31.27 7.94
N LEU A 357 2.69 -31.15 6.95
CA LEU A 357 2.28 -32.25 6.08
C LEU A 357 3.47 -32.80 5.28
N LEU A 358 4.25 -31.92 4.64
CA LEU A 358 5.42 -32.31 3.85
C LEU A 358 6.48 -32.99 4.71
N LEU A 359 6.73 -32.48 5.93
CA LEU A 359 7.65 -33.08 6.87
C LEU A 359 7.17 -34.47 7.32
N ALA A 360 5.88 -34.63 7.61
CA ALA A 360 5.28 -35.91 7.98
C ALA A 360 5.33 -36.94 6.83
N VAL A 361 5.04 -36.51 5.59
CA VAL A 361 5.14 -37.35 4.39
C VAL A 361 6.60 -37.78 4.16
N ALA A 362 7.55 -36.84 4.20
CA ALA A 362 8.97 -37.12 3.99
C ALA A 362 9.54 -38.12 5.03
N LEU A 363 9.11 -38.01 6.29
CA LEU A 363 9.53 -38.90 7.38
C LEU A 363 8.88 -40.29 7.31
N SER A 364 7.65 -40.39 6.82
CA SER A 364 6.90 -41.66 6.72
C SER A 364 7.20 -42.49 5.47
N TRP A 365 7.86 -41.91 4.47
CA TRP A 365 8.04 -42.53 3.16
C TRP A 365 9.07 -43.67 3.15
N ALA A 366 8.62 -44.90 2.86
CA ALA A 366 9.40 -46.12 2.73
C ALA A 366 9.84 -46.36 1.26
N PRO A 367 11.08 -46.80 1.00
CA PRO A 367 11.63 -46.94 -0.36
C PRO A 367 11.06 -48.10 -1.18
N ASP A 368 10.35 -49.05 -0.57
CA ASP A 368 9.99 -50.32 -1.21
C ASP A 368 8.67 -50.29 -2.04
N ARG A 369 8.06 -49.12 -2.25
CA ARG A 369 6.85 -48.95 -3.07
C ARG A 369 7.18 -48.46 -4.49
N PRO A 370 6.48 -48.93 -5.54
CA PRO A 370 6.85 -48.64 -6.93
C PRO A 370 6.76 -47.14 -7.24
N TRP A 371 7.92 -46.59 -7.57
CA TRP A 371 8.28 -45.17 -7.77
C TRP A 371 7.51 -44.38 -8.85
N ARG A 372 6.66 -45.02 -9.67
CA ARG A 372 6.16 -44.40 -10.92
C ARG A 372 5.13 -43.28 -10.70
N VAL A 373 4.31 -43.36 -9.67
CA VAL A 373 3.22 -42.39 -9.45
C VAL A 373 3.75 -41.05 -8.94
N VAL A 374 4.75 -41.07 -8.05
CA VAL A 374 5.32 -39.83 -7.51
C VAL A 374 6.24 -39.15 -8.52
N ASP A 375 6.98 -39.93 -9.31
CA ASP A 375 7.76 -39.37 -10.42
C ASP A 375 6.83 -38.75 -11.49
N ALA A 376 5.67 -39.36 -11.77
CA ALA A 376 4.65 -38.77 -12.65
C ALA A 376 4.03 -37.49 -12.08
N VAL A 377 3.76 -37.41 -10.78
CA VAL A 377 3.23 -36.19 -10.13
C VAL A 377 4.28 -35.06 -10.11
N ILE A 378 5.55 -35.38 -9.84
CA ILE A 378 6.63 -34.38 -9.86
C ILE A 378 6.86 -33.86 -11.28
N VAL A 379 6.88 -34.74 -12.29
CA VAL A 379 7.03 -34.35 -13.70
C VAL A 379 5.80 -33.59 -14.18
N ALA A 380 4.59 -34.04 -13.85
CA ALA A 380 3.36 -33.32 -14.19
C ALA A 380 3.33 -31.93 -13.55
N GLY A 381 3.74 -31.79 -12.28
CA GLY A 381 3.85 -30.50 -11.61
C GLY A 381 4.89 -29.57 -12.26
N ALA A 382 6.06 -30.10 -12.61
CA ALA A 382 7.08 -29.34 -13.34
C ALA A 382 6.61 -28.90 -14.74
N VAL A 383 5.91 -29.78 -15.48
CA VAL A 383 5.34 -29.48 -16.79
C VAL A 383 4.24 -28.44 -16.68
N VAL A 384 3.34 -28.55 -15.69
CA VAL A 384 2.30 -27.54 -15.44
C VAL A 384 2.91 -26.18 -15.12
N ALA A 385 3.96 -26.13 -14.30
CA ALA A 385 4.69 -24.90 -14.01
C ALA A 385 5.33 -24.28 -15.27
N VAL A 386 6.00 -25.10 -16.11
CA VAL A 386 6.62 -24.64 -17.37
C VAL A 386 5.57 -24.17 -18.38
N VAL A 387 4.44 -24.89 -18.51
CA VAL A 387 3.34 -24.53 -19.42
C VAL A 387 2.64 -23.25 -18.95
N ALA A 388 2.45 -23.06 -17.65
CA ALA A 388 1.88 -21.84 -17.09
C ALA A 388 2.80 -20.62 -17.30
N LEU A 389 4.12 -20.80 -17.16
CA LEU A 389 5.12 -19.77 -17.52
C LEU A 389 5.10 -19.46 -19.03
N ALA A 390 5.05 -20.48 -19.89
CA ALA A 390 5.07 -20.34 -21.35
C ALA A 390 3.77 -19.73 -21.92
N ARG A 391 2.63 -19.93 -21.25
CA ARG A 391 1.34 -19.35 -21.65
C ARG A 391 1.17 -17.87 -21.29
N GLY A 392 2.16 -17.25 -20.64
CA GLY A 392 2.07 -15.85 -20.25
C GLY A 392 1.07 -15.63 -19.10
N ALA A 393 0.81 -16.62 -18.24
CA ALA A 393 0.05 -16.42 -16.99
C ALA A 393 0.70 -15.39 -16.04
N VAL A 394 1.95 -14.98 -16.35
CA VAL A 394 2.71 -13.91 -15.67
C VAL A 394 2.62 -12.57 -16.43
N THR A 395 1.76 -12.45 -17.45
CA THR A 395 1.56 -11.17 -18.12
C THR A 395 0.59 -10.30 -17.31
N VAL A 396 1.13 -9.16 -16.88
CA VAL A 396 0.55 -8.16 -15.96
C VAL A 396 -0.80 -7.59 -16.42
N GLY A 397 -1.27 -7.93 -17.62
CA GLY A 397 -2.44 -7.34 -18.27
C GLY A 397 -3.80 -8.01 -18.02
N ARG A 398 -3.89 -9.13 -17.27
CA ARG A 398 -5.17 -9.83 -16.98
C ARG A 398 -5.46 -10.02 -15.49
N LEU A 399 -4.95 -9.15 -14.63
CA LEU A 399 -5.15 -9.18 -13.17
C LEU A 399 -6.41 -8.45 -12.67
N ASP A 400 -7.30 -8.03 -13.58
CA ASP A 400 -8.34 -7.04 -13.26
C ASP A 400 -9.52 -7.59 -12.43
N GLN A 401 -9.86 -8.89 -12.48
CA GLN A 401 -11.10 -9.35 -11.84
C GLN A 401 -11.04 -10.64 -11.00
N GLN A 402 -9.92 -11.37 -10.97
CA GLN A 402 -9.77 -12.51 -10.08
C GLN A 402 -8.29 -12.77 -9.85
N THR A 403 -7.87 -12.78 -8.58
CA THR A 403 -6.54 -13.22 -8.17
C THR A 403 -6.40 -14.67 -8.61
N ASP A 404 -5.77 -14.89 -9.76
CA ASP A 404 -5.61 -16.24 -10.30
C ASP A 404 -4.76 -17.04 -9.31
N PRO A 405 -5.31 -18.03 -8.60
CA PRO A 405 -4.59 -18.78 -7.56
C PRO A 405 -3.35 -19.50 -8.14
N LEU A 406 -3.29 -19.62 -9.47
CA LEU A 406 -2.12 -20.11 -10.19
C LEU A 406 -0.87 -19.22 -10.01
N LEU A 407 -1.00 -17.90 -9.90
CA LEU A 407 0.15 -16.99 -9.75
C LEU A 407 0.92 -17.21 -8.44
N VAL A 408 0.21 -17.50 -7.35
CA VAL A 408 0.82 -17.76 -6.03
C VAL A 408 1.35 -19.19 -5.93
N THR A 409 0.70 -20.15 -6.60
CA THR A 409 1.07 -21.57 -6.52
C THR A 409 2.25 -21.94 -7.43
N LEU A 410 2.49 -21.21 -8.53
CA LEU A 410 3.53 -21.50 -9.51
C LEU A 410 4.96 -21.47 -8.93
N PRO A 411 5.41 -20.45 -8.17
CA PRO A 411 6.74 -20.42 -7.58
C PRO A 411 6.96 -21.57 -6.59
N VAL A 412 5.92 -21.88 -5.81
CA VAL A 412 5.93 -23.00 -4.85
C VAL A 412 6.08 -24.32 -5.60
N LEU A 413 5.28 -24.54 -6.66
CA LEU A 413 5.36 -25.73 -7.50
C LEU A 413 6.74 -25.86 -8.16
N ALA A 414 7.29 -24.77 -8.69
CA ALA A 414 8.61 -24.75 -9.33
C ALA A 414 9.73 -25.12 -8.35
N VAL A 415 9.74 -24.55 -7.14
CA VAL A 415 10.79 -24.85 -6.15
C VAL A 415 10.61 -26.24 -5.54
N VAL A 416 9.38 -26.69 -5.29
CA VAL A 416 9.11 -28.03 -4.77
C VAL A 416 9.50 -29.10 -5.78
N CYS A 417 8.98 -29.01 -7.00
CA CYS A 417 9.29 -29.96 -8.07
C CYS A 417 10.76 -29.89 -8.46
N GLY A 418 11.31 -28.68 -8.57
CA GLY A 418 12.72 -28.44 -8.88
C GLY A 418 13.68 -28.98 -7.81
N GLY A 419 13.38 -28.75 -6.53
CA GLY A 419 14.15 -29.26 -5.39
C GLY A 419 14.11 -30.79 -5.30
N LEU A 420 12.95 -31.39 -5.54
CA LEU A 420 12.81 -32.86 -5.59
C LEU A 420 13.56 -33.46 -6.79
N LEU A 421 13.51 -32.82 -7.97
CA LEU A 421 14.29 -33.20 -9.15
C LEU A 421 15.80 -33.08 -8.88
N ALA A 422 16.25 -31.97 -8.30
CA ALA A 422 17.65 -31.74 -7.96
C ALA A 422 18.16 -32.79 -6.94
N GLY A 423 17.38 -33.07 -5.89
CA GLY A 423 17.71 -34.10 -4.90
C GLY A 423 17.76 -35.52 -5.49
N ARG A 424 17.04 -35.78 -6.59
CA ARG A 424 17.08 -37.05 -7.34
C ARG A 424 18.25 -37.13 -8.31
N LEU A 425 18.56 -36.03 -9.00
CA LEU A 425 19.72 -35.94 -9.89
C LEU A 425 21.02 -35.96 -9.10
N PHE A 426 21.04 -35.42 -7.88
CA PHE A 426 22.23 -35.36 -7.04
C PHE A 426 22.92 -36.71 -6.84
N PRO A 427 22.27 -37.82 -6.42
CA PRO A 427 22.94 -39.12 -6.30
C PRO A 427 23.35 -39.75 -7.64
N LEU A 428 22.78 -39.33 -8.77
CA LEU A 428 23.20 -39.76 -10.12
C LEU A 428 24.42 -38.98 -10.61
N VAL A 429 24.48 -37.69 -10.31
CA VAL A 429 25.51 -36.75 -10.77
C VAL A 429 26.70 -36.70 -9.79
N ALA A 430 26.47 -36.85 -8.49
CA ALA A 430 27.50 -36.90 -7.45
C ALA A 430 28.61 -37.93 -7.73
N PRO A 431 28.34 -39.19 -8.13
CA PRO A 431 29.40 -40.13 -8.47
C PRO A 431 30.18 -39.72 -9.73
N LEU A 432 29.54 -39.04 -10.69
CA LEU A 432 30.23 -38.48 -11.87
C LEU A 432 31.12 -37.29 -11.48
N GLY A 433 30.63 -36.40 -10.61
CA GLY A 433 31.40 -35.29 -10.04
C GLY A 433 32.57 -35.77 -9.19
N VAL A 434 32.39 -36.81 -8.37
CA VAL A 434 33.47 -37.46 -7.61
C VAL A 434 34.48 -38.14 -8.55
N ARG A 435 34.04 -38.78 -9.64
CA ARG A 435 34.94 -39.35 -10.66
C ARG A 435 35.72 -38.28 -11.42
N ALA A 436 35.09 -37.16 -11.76
CA ALA A 436 35.75 -36.02 -12.40
C ALA A 436 36.73 -35.33 -11.43
N ALA A 437 36.34 -35.13 -10.18
CA ALA A 437 37.20 -34.58 -9.12
C ALA A 437 38.35 -35.51 -8.73
N ARG A 438 38.21 -36.83 -8.95
CA ARG A 438 39.32 -37.79 -8.83
C ARG A 438 40.34 -37.66 -9.95
N ARG A 439 39.98 -37.10 -11.11
CA ARG A 439 40.89 -36.85 -12.24
C ARG A 439 41.62 -35.49 -12.15
N LEU A 440 41.25 -34.63 -11.20
CA LEU A 440 41.93 -33.35 -10.97
C LEU A 440 43.20 -33.54 -10.13
N PRO A 441 44.30 -32.81 -10.43
CA PRO A 441 45.55 -32.91 -9.68
C PRO A 441 45.38 -32.49 -8.21
N PRO A 442 46.18 -33.07 -7.30
CA PRO A 442 45.95 -33.02 -5.85
C PRO A 442 45.95 -31.61 -5.23
N ALA A 443 46.56 -30.63 -5.89
CA ALA A 443 46.63 -29.25 -5.41
C ALA A 443 45.28 -28.51 -5.45
N THR A 444 44.34 -28.88 -6.32
CA THR A 444 43.05 -28.18 -6.51
C THR A 444 41.82 -28.98 -6.05
N GLY A 445 41.97 -30.29 -5.78
CA GLY A 445 40.84 -31.19 -5.51
C GLY A 445 40.45 -31.38 -4.03
N LEU A 446 41.28 -30.95 -3.08
CA LEU A 446 41.10 -31.23 -1.64
C LEU A 446 39.83 -30.60 -1.02
N PRO A 447 39.48 -29.31 -1.27
CA PRO A 447 38.25 -28.74 -0.75
C PRO A 447 37.00 -29.34 -1.41
N VAL A 448 37.06 -29.67 -2.70
CA VAL A 448 35.95 -30.31 -3.44
C VAL A 448 35.71 -31.75 -2.96
N ARG A 449 36.78 -32.49 -2.62
CA ARG A 449 36.68 -33.86 -2.08
C ARG A 449 36.11 -33.88 -0.66
N LEU A 450 36.42 -32.91 0.17
CA LEU A 450 35.82 -32.76 1.51
C LEU A 450 34.33 -32.38 1.43
N GLY A 451 33.95 -31.52 0.48
CA GLY A 451 32.55 -31.14 0.27
C GLY A 451 31.64 -32.26 -0.28
N LEU A 452 32.20 -33.23 -1.01
CA LEU A 452 31.45 -34.34 -1.62
C LEU A 452 31.44 -35.63 -0.77
N SER A 453 32.14 -35.68 0.36
CA SER A 453 32.26 -36.88 1.22
C SER A 453 31.44 -36.83 2.51
N GLY A 454 30.70 -35.75 2.77
CA GLY A 454 29.62 -35.69 3.77
C GLY A 454 28.27 -36.09 3.17
#